data_AF-A0A965CIC9-F1
#
_entry.id   AF-A0A965CIC9-F1
#
_cell.length_a   1.000
_cell.length_b   1.000
_cell.length_c   1.000
_cell.angle_alpha   90.00
_cell.angle_beta   90.00
_cell.angle_gamma   90.00
#
_symmetry.space_group_name_H-M   'P 1'
#
loop_
_entity.id
_entity.type
_entity.pdbx_description
1 polymer ?
#
loop_
_entity_poly.entity_id
_entity_poly.type
_entity_poly.pdbx_seq_one_letter_code
_entity_poly.pdbx_strand_id
1 'polypeptide(L)'
;MKNPFGSRRTRGYAEAIASARPASWGLNWREPLILYRNALALVMTRETDARRPFLFLAPLTFCGVLLYFAADDEPSILAPLIGFIPIFVLIAYAMRRPTRELLFLGLALASILSGFALATWRTLRVDAPMISKTTIAMMTGVVQTIDAKPEGARLLIMPLTLEGYDGALPNFIRVTMGGMPHFEAGAKIKANVRILPPPGPVRPGGYDFARDAYFNKIGGVGSLLGKPFILSKNETFSFRFDFVAMIDRFRNHLANRIANAIGGQAGAVSAALITGKRGMISEETNEDLRLAGIYHVVSISGLHMV
;
A
#
# COMPACT_ATOMS: atom_id res chain seq x y z
N MET A 1 25.33 -7.70 -46.39
CA MET A 1 26.76 -7.41 -46.18
C MET A 1 26.88 -6.53 -44.94
N LYS A 2 27.81 -6.66 -44.01
CA LYS A 2 28.77 -7.68 -43.58
C LYS A 2 29.37 -7.09 -42.28
N ASN A 3 29.50 -7.89 -41.23
CA ASN A 3 30.25 -7.54 -40.01
C ASN A 3 31.69 -7.10 -40.33
N PRO A 4 32.21 -6.12 -39.57
CA PRO A 4 33.58 -6.14 -39.07
C PRO A 4 33.49 -6.14 -37.52
N PHE A 5 33.96 -7.11 -36.76
CA PHE A 5 35.38 -7.34 -36.50
C PHE A 5 35.63 -8.77 -35.98
N GLY A 6 36.47 -9.48 -36.73
CA GLY A 6 37.57 -10.36 -36.31
C GLY A 6 37.56 -11.08 -34.97
N SER A 7 37.44 -12.40 -35.06
CA SER A 7 37.88 -13.38 -34.09
C SER A 7 39.42 -13.48 -34.05
N ARG A 8 40.02 -13.51 -32.85
CA ARG A 8 41.19 -14.36 -32.51
C ARG A 8 41.61 -14.22 -31.03
N ARG A 9 41.85 -15.39 -30.43
CA ARG A 9 42.61 -15.68 -29.19
C ARG A 9 41.92 -15.49 -27.83
N THR A 10 41.15 -16.50 -27.42
CA THR A 10 41.01 -16.91 -26.01
C THR A 10 40.91 -18.44 -25.90
N ARG A 11 41.94 -19.15 -26.39
CA ARG A 11 42.06 -20.62 -26.28
C ARG A 11 43.27 -21.01 -25.42
N GLY A 12 43.42 -20.34 -24.27
CA GLY A 12 44.55 -20.55 -23.35
C GLY A 12 44.20 -20.50 -21.86
N TYR A 13 42.93 -20.30 -21.49
CA TYR A 13 42.48 -20.30 -20.09
C TYR A 13 41.55 -21.46 -19.73
N ALA A 14 41.15 -22.29 -20.71
CA ALA A 14 40.22 -23.39 -20.50
C ALA A 14 40.88 -24.70 -20.03
N GLU A 15 42.21 -24.83 -20.09
CA GLU A 15 42.92 -26.06 -19.70
C GLU A 15 43.67 -25.95 -18.37
N ALA A 16 43.85 -24.74 -17.81
CA ALA A 16 44.47 -24.56 -16.49
C ALA A 16 43.48 -24.70 -15.30
N ILE A 17 42.17 -24.77 -15.58
CA ILE A 17 41.12 -25.00 -14.56
C ILE A 17 40.75 -26.50 -14.47
N ALA A 18 41.24 -27.34 -15.41
CA ALA A 18 40.87 -28.75 -15.49
C ALA A 18 41.73 -29.70 -14.64
N SER A 19 42.79 -29.24 -13.97
CA SER A 19 43.69 -30.10 -13.16
C SER A 19 43.75 -29.78 -11.66
N ALA A 20 42.98 -28.80 -11.19
CA ALA A 20 42.73 -28.63 -9.75
C ALA A 20 41.27 -28.99 -9.49
N ARG A 21 40.98 -30.27 -9.21
CA ARG A 21 39.67 -30.68 -8.70
C ARG A 21 39.56 -30.21 -7.24
N PRO A 22 38.77 -29.18 -6.90
CA PRO A 22 38.35 -29.03 -5.52
C PRO A 22 37.33 -30.14 -5.25
N ALA A 23 37.44 -30.77 -4.08
CA ALA A 23 36.42 -31.69 -3.60
C ALA A 23 35.03 -31.05 -3.75
N SER A 24 34.11 -31.80 -4.33
CA SER A 24 32.74 -31.43 -4.67
C SER A 24 32.11 -30.43 -3.68
N TRP A 25 31.96 -29.17 -4.10
CA TRP A 25 30.96 -28.24 -3.56
C TRP A 25 29.56 -28.66 -4.05
N GLY A 26 29.16 -29.88 -3.70
CA GLY A 26 27.74 -30.17 -3.61
C GLY A 26 27.26 -29.48 -2.34
N LEU A 27 26.52 -28.37 -2.45
CA LEU A 27 25.73 -27.91 -1.32
C LEU A 27 24.77 -29.05 -0.96
N ASN A 28 25.17 -29.86 0.02
CA ASN A 28 24.42 -31.03 0.44
C ASN A 28 23.28 -30.53 1.34
N TRP A 29 22.25 -29.92 0.74
CA TRP A 29 21.09 -29.33 1.43
C TRP A 29 20.39 -30.32 2.36
N ARG A 30 20.64 -31.63 2.22
CA ARG A 30 20.07 -32.69 3.03
C ARG A 30 20.37 -32.52 4.53
N GLU A 31 21.61 -32.22 4.90
CA GLU A 31 22.00 -32.07 6.30
C GLU A 31 21.33 -30.87 6.99
N PRO A 32 21.38 -29.64 6.43
CA PRO A 32 20.65 -28.51 7.01
C PRO A 32 19.14 -28.75 7.00
N LEU A 33 18.56 -29.35 5.96
CA LEU A 33 17.12 -29.66 5.91
C LEU A 33 16.68 -30.61 7.02
N ILE A 34 17.48 -31.62 7.36
CA ILE A 34 17.20 -32.56 8.46
C ILE A 34 17.29 -31.83 9.81
N LEU A 35 18.30 -30.98 10.01
CA LEU A 35 18.44 -30.17 11.21
C LEU A 35 17.26 -29.20 11.39
N TYR A 36 16.87 -28.50 10.33
CA TYR A 36 15.69 -27.62 10.34
C TYR A 36 14.39 -28.40 10.59
N ARG A 37 14.22 -29.58 9.99
CA ARG A 37 13.06 -30.45 10.23
C ARG A 37 12.95 -30.84 11.70
N ASN A 38 14.05 -31.25 12.31
CA ASN A 38 14.07 -31.68 13.71
C ASN A 38 13.82 -30.50 14.66
N ALA A 39 14.39 -29.33 14.37
CA ALA A 39 14.14 -28.11 15.12
C ALA A 39 12.67 -27.67 15.00
N LEU A 40 12.10 -27.67 13.79
CA LEU A 40 10.69 -27.35 13.55
C LEU A 40 9.76 -28.35 14.24
N ALA A 41 10.06 -29.64 14.18
CA ALA A 41 9.28 -30.67 14.88
C ALA A 41 9.27 -30.40 16.38
N LEU A 42 10.43 -30.11 16.99
CA LEU A 42 10.54 -29.79 18.41
C LEU A 42 9.73 -28.54 18.80
N VAL A 43 9.80 -27.48 17.98
CA VAL A 43 9.04 -26.25 18.20
C VAL A 43 7.53 -26.52 18.07
N MET A 44 7.11 -27.25 17.04
CA MET A 44 5.69 -27.58 16.84
C MET A 44 5.15 -28.48 17.95
N THR A 45 5.94 -29.42 18.47
CA THR A 45 5.55 -30.22 19.65
C THR A 45 5.35 -29.32 20.86
N ARG A 46 6.31 -28.41 21.16
CA ARG A 46 6.18 -27.46 22.27
C ARG A 46 4.94 -26.58 22.17
N GLU A 47 4.66 -26.04 20.98
CA GLU A 47 3.49 -25.19 20.76
C GLU A 47 2.16 -25.98 20.82
N THR A 48 2.18 -27.24 20.38
CA THR A 48 1.03 -28.15 20.49
C THR A 48 0.75 -28.49 21.95
N ASP A 49 1.78 -28.80 22.73
CA ASP A 49 1.69 -29.06 24.17
C ASP A 49 1.18 -27.83 24.92
N ALA A 50 1.63 -26.64 24.52
CA ALA A 50 1.16 -25.36 25.04
C ALA A 50 -0.26 -24.98 24.58
N ARG A 51 -0.89 -25.77 23.69
CA ARG A 51 -2.21 -25.52 23.07
C ARG A 51 -2.28 -24.20 22.29
N ARG A 52 -1.18 -23.79 21.67
CA ARG A 52 -1.04 -22.55 20.89
C ARG A 52 -0.87 -22.71 19.37
N PRO A 53 -1.20 -23.85 18.71
CA PRO A 53 -0.97 -23.96 17.26
C PRO A 53 -1.81 -22.99 16.43
N PHE A 54 -2.88 -22.42 17.00
CA PHE A 54 -3.70 -21.40 16.34
C PHE A 54 -2.93 -20.10 16.02
N LEU A 55 -1.82 -19.81 16.72
CA LEU A 55 -0.98 -18.64 16.46
C LEU A 55 -0.37 -18.67 15.05
N PHE A 56 -0.18 -19.85 14.47
CA PHE A 56 0.35 -20.01 13.12
C PHE A 56 -0.67 -19.74 12.01
N LEU A 57 -1.97 -19.65 12.33
CA LEU A 57 -2.99 -19.36 11.32
C LEU A 57 -2.78 -17.96 10.72
N ALA A 58 -2.44 -16.96 11.53
CA ALA A 58 -2.20 -15.59 11.09
C ALA A 58 -1.04 -15.46 10.07
N PRO A 59 0.19 -15.94 10.33
CA PRO A 59 1.26 -15.89 9.34
C PRO A 59 0.95 -16.73 8.09
N LEU A 60 0.22 -17.85 8.21
CA LEU A 60 -0.21 -18.64 7.06
C LEU A 60 -1.23 -17.88 6.19
N THR A 61 -2.18 -17.18 6.80
CA THR A 61 -3.08 -16.27 6.09
C THR A 61 -2.31 -15.14 5.40
N PHE A 62 -1.28 -14.59 6.05
CA PHE A 62 -0.40 -13.61 5.40
C PHE A 62 0.32 -14.20 4.18
N CYS A 63 0.83 -15.44 4.25
CA CYS A 63 1.38 -16.12 3.07
C CYS A 63 0.36 -16.22 1.93
N GLY A 64 -0.91 -16.48 2.22
CA GLY A 64 -2.00 -16.45 1.24
C GLY A 64 -2.16 -15.11 0.53
N VAL A 65 -2.11 -14.01 1.29
CA VAL A 65 -2.17 -12.65 0.74
C VAL A 65 -0.96 -12.37 -0.15
N LEU A 66 0.25 -12.80 0.25
CA LEU A 66 1.46 -12.66 -0.56
C LEU A 66 1.36 -13.44 -1.87
N LEU A 67 0.82 -14.67 -1.84
CA LEU A 67 0.62 -15.47 -3.04
C LEU A 67 -0.33 -14.79 -4.03
N TYR A 68 -1.38 -14.13 -3.56
CA TYR A 68 -2.27 -13.34 -4.41
C TYR A 68 -1.51 -12.20 -5.11
N PHE A 69 -0.70 -11.44 -4.37
CA PHE A 69 0.05 -10.33 -4.93
C PHE A 69 1.30 -10.71 -5.73
N ALA A 70 1.73 -11.98 -5.66
CA ALA A 70 2.81 -12.55 -6.44
C ALA A 70 2.31 -13.15 -7.77
N ALA A 71 1.00 -13.27 -7.99
CA ALA A 71 0.45 -13.72 -9.25
C ALA A 71 0.72 -12.69 -10.36
N ASP A 72 1.11 -13.17 -11.55
CA ASP A 72 1.42 -12.31 -12.70
C ASP A 72 0.16 -11.62 -13.26
N ASP A 73 -0.96 -12.33 -13.23
CA ASP A 73 -2.27 -11.85 -13.69
C ASP A 73 -3.28 -11.81 -12.53
N GLU A 74 -4.31 -10.96 -12.68
CA GLU A 74 -5.39 -10.83 -11.70
C GLU A 74 -6.10 -12.19 -11.51
N PRO A 75 -6.02 -12.80 -10.32
CA PRO A 75 -6.62 -14.11 -10.11
C PRO A 75 -8.13 -14.08 -10.23
N SER A 76 -8.68 -15.09 -10.90
CA SER A 76 -10.14 -15.25 -11.00
C SER A 76 -10.78 -15.40 -9.62
N ILE A 77 -11.95 -14.78 -9.45
CA ILE A 77 -12.80 -14.90 -8.26
C ILE A 77 -13.14 -16.36 -7.94
N LEU A 78 -13.20 -17.21 -8.97
CA LEU A 78 -13.51 -18.63 -8.81
C LEU A 78 -12.33 -19.45 -8.28
N ALA A 79 -11.10 -18.96 -8.42
CA ALA A 79 -9.90 -19.68 -7.97
C ALA A 79 -9.93 -20.04 -6.47
N PRO A 80 -10.19 -19.11 -5.54
CA PRO A 80 -10.31 -19.48 -4.13
C PRO A 80 -11.51 -20.39 -3.85
N LEU A 81 -12.66 -20.17 -4.51
CA LEU A 81 -13.86 -20.98 -4.30
C LEU A 81 -13.64 -22.46 -4.68
N ILE A 82 -13.02 -22.71 -5.83
CA ILE A 82 -12.68 -24.06 -6.28
C ILE A 82 -11.61 -24.68 -5.37
N GLY A 83 -10.61 -23.89 -4.96
CA GLY A 83 -9.54 -24.34 -4.09
C GLY A 83 -10.03 -24.80 -2.71
N PHE A 84 -11.15 -24.25 -2.21
CA PHE A 84 -11.71 -24.63 -0.91
C PHE A 84 -12.31 -26.04 -0.92
N ILE A 85 -12.81 -26.53 -2.07
CA ILE A 85 -13.47 -27.83 -2.18
C ILE A 85 -12.58 -28.99 -1.70
N PRO A 86 -11.36 -29.21 -2.26
CA PRO A 86 -10.50 -30.30 -1.80
C PRO A 86 -10.05 -30.12 -0.35
N ILE A 87 -9.89 -28.88 0.12
CA ILE A 87 -9.50 -28.59 1.51
C ILE A 87 -10.62 -28.96 2.48
N PHE A 88 -11.89 -28.65 2.16
CA PHE A 88 -13.03 -29.07 2.95
C PHE A 88 -13.17 -30.59 3.00
N VAL A 89 -12.95 -31.27 1.86
CA VAL A 89 -12.95 -32.75 1.81
C VAL A 89 -11.84 -33.32 2.69
N LEU A 90 -10.63 -32.74 2.63
CA LEU A 90 -9.49 -33.15 3.45
C LEU A 90 -9.79 -32.97 4.95
N ILE A 91 -10.32 -31.82 5.35
CA ILE A 91 -10.69 -31.55 6.74
C ILE A 91 -11.79 -32.51 7.22
N ALA A 92 -12.86 -32.69 6.42
CA ALA A 92 -13.95 -33.59 6.77
C ALA A 92 -13.48 -35.06 6.87
N TYR A 93 -12.58 -35.49 5.99
CA TYR A 93 -11.94 -36.80 6.08
C TYR A 93 -11.05 -36.93 7.32
N ALA A 94 -10.25 -35.90 7.62
CA ALA A 94 -9.36 -35.87 8.79
C ALA A 94 -10.14 -35.90 10.11
N MET A 95 -11.30 -35.24 10.20
CA MET A 95 -12.17 -35.28 11.39
C MET A 95 -12.72 -36.68 11.70
N ARG A 96 -12.83 -37.56 10.70
CA ARG A 96 -13.31 -38.94 10.86
C ARG A 96 -12.19 -39.93 11.22
N ARG A 97 -10.93 -39.48 11.26
CA ARG A 97 -9.76 -40.32 11.53
C ARG A 97 -9.03 -39.79 12.78
N PRO A 98 -8.31 -40.65 13.54
CA PRO A 98 -7.52 -40.21 14.69
C PRO A 98 -6.26 -39.41 14.32
N THR A 99 -6.03 -39.13 13.04
CA THR A 99 -4.84 -38.47 12.50
C THR A 99 -4.93 -36.94 12.63
N ARG A 100 -4.41 -36.41 13.74
CA ARG A 100 -4.37 -34.95 14.01
C ARG A 100 -3.52 -34.18 13.00
N GLU A 101 -2.50 -34.80 12.42
CA GLU A 101 -1.61 -34.19 11.42
C GLU A 101 -2.35 -33.75 10.16
N LEU A 102 -3.24 -34.61 9.65
CA LEU A 102 -4.07 -34.31 8.47
C LEU A 102 -5.02 -33.13 8.73
N LEU A 103 -5.54 -33.02 9.96
CA LEU A 103 -6.37 -31.89 10.36
C LEU A 103 -5.56 -30.59 10.38
N PHE A 104 -4.36 -30.59 10.98
CA PHE A 104 -3.49 -29.41 11.01
C PHE A 104 -3.05 -28.99 9.62
N LEU A 105 -2.71 -29.93 8.75
CA LEU A 105 -2.40 -29.64 7.34
C LEU A 105 -3.60 -29.00 6.63
N GLY A 106 -4.81 -29.56 6.81
CA GLY A 106 -6.03 -29.00 6.25
C GLY A 106 -6.30 -27.57 6.73
N LEU A 107 -6.16 -27.32 8.04
CA LEU A 107 -6.31 -25.98 8.62
C LEU A 107 -5.25 -24.99 8.14
N ALA A 108 -4.00 -25.45 7.98
CA ALA A 108 -2.92 -24.63 7.45
C ALA A 108 -3.20 -24.21 5.99
N LEU A 109 -3.57 -25.17 5.13
CA LEU A 109 -3.95 -24.90 3.75
C LEU A 109 -5.20 -24.01 3.67
N ALA A 110 -6.20 -24.25 4.52
CA ALA A 110 -7.39 -23.40 4.61
C ALA A 110 -7.03 -21.96 5.00
N SER A 111 -6.06 -21.77 5.90
CA SER A 111 -5.59 -20.44 6.33
C SER A 111 -4.87 -19.69 5.22
N ILE A 112 -4.02 -20.39 4.44
CA ILE A 112 -3.37 -19.80 3.26
C ILE A 112 -4.45 -19.42 2.23
N LEU A 113 -5.37 -20.33 1.92
CA LEU A 113 -6.39 -20.05 0.91
C LEU A 113 -7.38 -18.95 1.35
N SER A 114 -7.68 -18.85 2.65
CA SER A 114 -8.48 -17.74 3.17
C SER A 114 -7.78 -16.40 3.04
N GLY A 115 -6.46 -16.35 3.25
CA GLY A 115 -5.66 -15.17 2.97
C GLY A 115 -5.73 -14.72 1.52
N PHE A 116 -5.57 -15.68 0.60
CA PHE A 116 -5.72 -15.42 -0.84
C PHE A 116 -7.13 -14.91 -1.17
N ALA A 117 -8.17 -15.58 -0.67
CA ALA A 117 -9.56 -15.19 -0.89
C ALA A 117 -9.90 -13.82 -0.33
N LEU A 118 -9.36 -13.46 0.84
CA LEU A 118 -9.53 -12.13 1.45
C LEU A 118 -8.85 -11.05 0.60
N ALA A 119 -7.69 -11.33 0.01
CA ALA A 119 -7.01 -10.41 -0.89
C ALA A 119 -7.83 -10.21 -2.18
N THR A 120 -8.31 -11.29 -2.81
CA THR A 120 -9.21 -11.22 -3.98
C THR A 120 -10.47 -10.41 -3.66
N TRP A 121 -11.14 -10.70 -2.53
CA TRP A 121 -12.33 -9.96 -2.11
C TRP A 121 -12.03 -8.49 -1.84
N ARG A 122 -10.88 -8.18 -1.22
CA ARG A 122 -10.47 -6.81 -0.93
C ARG A 122 -10.27 -6.02 -2.22
N THR A 123 -9.57 -6.57 -3.21
CA THR A 123 -9.32 -5.94 -4.52
C THR A 123 -10.65 -5.60 -5.22
N LEU A 124 -11.55 -6.58 -5.33
CA LEU A 124 -12.88 -6.34 -5.93
C LEU A 124 -13.69 -5.26 -5.21
N ARG A 125 -13.62 -5.22 -3.87
CA ARG A 125 -14.38 -4.26 -3.07
C ARG A 125 -13.83 -2.84 -3.15
N VAL A 126 -12.55 -2.69 -3.49
CA VAL A 126 -11.95 -1.36 -3.70
C VAL A 126 -12.08 -0.85 -5.12
N ASP A 127 -12.47 -1.71 -6.06
CA ASP A 127 -12.59 -1.36 -7.46
C ASP A 127 -13.42 -0.08 -7.64
N ALA A 128 -12.83 0.87 -8.36
CA ALA A 128 -13.35 2.21 -8.52
C ALA A 128 -12.95 2.74 -9.89
N PRO A 129 -13.82 3.53 -10.55
CA PRO A 129 -13.47 4.15 -11.83
C PRO A 129 -12.18 4.97 -11.73
N MET A 130 -11.36 4.89 -12.77
CA MET A 130 -10.13 5.68 -12.90
C MET A 130 -10.19 6.57 -14.14
N ILE A 131 -9.56 7.75 -14.05
CA ILE A 131 -9.40 8.65 -15.18
C ILE A 131 -8.44 8.02 -16.18
N SER A 132 -8.89 7.79 -17.41
CA SER A 132 -8.10 7.11 -18.44
C SER A 132 -7.10 8.01 -19.17
N LYS A 133 -7.39 9.32 -19.24
CA LYS A 133 -6.57 10.29 -19.97
C LYS A 133 -6.42 11.58 -19.20
N THR A 134 -5.30 12.26 -19.41
CA THR A 134 -5.11 13.61 -18.84
C THR A 134 -6.23 14.52 -19.30
N THR A 135 -6.96 15.09 -18.35
CA THR A 135 -8.14 15.92 -18.59
C THR A 135 -8.00 17.22 -17.83
N ILE A 136 -8.26 18.33 -18.51
CA ILE A 136 -8.40 19.65 -17.89
C ILE A 136 -9.87 20.02 -18.00
N ALA A 137 -10.53 20.15 -16.86
CA ALA A 137 -11.96 20.38 -16.81
C ALA A 137 -12.32 21.21 -15.57
N MET A 138 -13.48 21.85 -15.64
CA MET A 138 -14.11 22.44 -14.48
C MET A 138 -14.76 21.33 -13.66
N MET A 139 -14.38 21.20 -12.40
CA MET A 139 -14.89 20.18 -11.49
C MET A 139 -15.70 20.83 -10.36
N THR A 140 -16.82 20.22 -10.01
CA THR A 140 -17.49 20.45 -8.72
C THR A 140 -17.31 19.22 -7.85
N GLY A 141 -16.89 19.39 -6.59
CA GLY A 141 -16.65 18.27 -5.68
C GLY A 141 -16.67 18.69 -4.22
N VAL A 142 -16.70 17.69 -3.32
CA VAL A 142 -16.65 17.90 -1.87
C VAL A 142 -15.28 17.47 -1.35
N VAL A 143 -14.63 18.33 -0.58
CA VAL A 143 -13.31 18.06 -0.01
C VAL A 143 -13.46 17.18 1.22
N GLN A 144 -12.83 16.01 1.24
CA GLN A 144 -12.85 15.11 2.40
C GLN A 144 -11.70 15.38 3.37
N THR A 145 -10.52 15.64 2.84
CA THR A 145 -9.28 15.75 3.62
C THR A 145 -8.44 16.89 3.09
N ILE A 146 -7.87 17.68 4.00
CA ILE A 146 -6.93 18.76 3.69
C ILE A 146 -5.63 18.52 4.43
N ASP A 147 -4.55 18.33 3.68
CA ASP A 147 -3.19 18.30 4.18
C ASP A 147 -2.49 19.59 3.74
N ALA A 148 -2.34 20.54 4.68
CA ALA A 148 -1.59 21.77 4.42
C ALA A 148 -0.15 21.45 4.02
N LYS A 149 0.49 22.34 3.28
CA LYS A 149 1.90 22.33 2.91
C LYS A 149 2.44 23.76 3.05
N PRO A 150 3.76 23.98 3.16
CA PRO A 150 4.30 25.33 3.26
C PRO A 150 3.87 26.26 2.11
N GLU A 151 3.73 25.70 0.90
CA GLU A 151 3.36 26.45 -0.31
C GLU A 151 1.95 26.12 -0.85
N GLY A 152 1.10 25.44 -0.08
CA GLY A 152 -0.22 25.06 -0.57
C GLY A 152 -0.97 24.04 0.27
N ALA A 153 -1.74 23.19 -0.38
CA ALA A 153 -2.38 22.05 0.27
C ALA A 153 -2.57 20.89 -0.70
N ARG A 154 -2.52 19.67 -0.18
CA ARG A 154 -2.97 18.46 -0.85
C ARG A 154 -4.41 18.19 -0.38
N LEU A 155 -5.31 18.05 -1.34
CA LEU A 155 -6.73 17.85 -1.12
C LEU A 155 -7.13 16.47 -1.61
N LEU A 156 -7.94 15.77 -0.82
CA LEU A 156 -8.68 14.60 -1.28
C LEU A 156 -10.12 15.03 -1.55
N ILE A 157 -10.56 14.94 -2.80
CA ILE A 157 -11.85 15.48 -3.25
C ILE A 157 -12.68 14.34 -3.81
N MET A 158 -13.94 14.26 -3.41
CA MET A 158 -14.95 13.45 -4.07
C MET A 158 -15.58 14.28 -5.20
N PRO A 159 -15.34 13.96 -6.48
CA PRO A 159 -15.93 14.70 -7.58
C PRO A 159 -17.43 14.39 -7.69
N LEU A 160 -18.24 15.43 -7.85
CA LEU A 160 -19.67 15.34 -8.12
C LEU A 160 -19.95 15.52 -9.63
N THR A 161 -19.22 16.44 -10.26
CA THR A 161 -19.30 16.69 -11.70
C THR A 161 -17.92 17.04 -12.25
N LEU A 162 -17.68 16.63 -13.50
CA LEU A 162 -16.49 16.99 -14.27
C LEU A 162 -16.96 17.40 -15.67
N GLU A 163 -16.91 18.69 -15.97
CA GLU A 163 -17.44 19.25 -17.23
C GLU A 163 -16.64 18.71 -18.44
N GLY A 164 -17.33 18.14 -19.43
CA GLY A 164 -16.71 17.60 -20.65
C GLY A 164 -16.01 16.24 -20.48
N TYR A 165 -16.28 15.51 -19.40
CA TYR A 165 -15.81 14.15 -19.20
C TYR A 165 -16.97 13.14 -19.22
N ASP A 166 -17.00 12.29 -20.25
CA ASP A 166 -18.07 11.33 -20.48
C ASP A 166 -17.87 9.99 -19.75
N GLY A 167 -16.74 9.83 -19.04
CA GLY A 167 -16.44 8.61 -18.29
C GLY A 167 -17.08 8.58 -16.90
N ALA A 168 -17.09 7.40 -16.28
CA ALA A 168 -17.49 7.27 -14.89
C ALA A 168 -16.56 8.07 -13.96
N LEU A 169 -17.14 8.83 -13.03
CA LEU A 169 -16.38 9.63 -12.09
C LEU A 169 -15.67 8.75 -11.06
N PRO A 170 -14.41 9.03 -10.72
CA PRO A 170 -13.70 8.31 -9.68
C PRO A 170 -14.31 8.64 -8.30
N ASN A 171 -14.20 7.72 -7.35
CA ASN A 171 -14.68 7.95 -5.97
C ASN A 171 -13.94 9.11 -5.30
N PHE A 172 -12.62 9.17 -5.50
CA PHE A 172 -11.77 10.25 -5.01
C PHE A 172 -10.74 10.66 -6.05
N ILE A 173 -10.39 11.94 -6.03
CA ILE A 173 -9.22 12.48 -6.70
C ILE A 173 -8.32 13.16 -5.69
N ARG A 174 -7.01 13.05 -5.89
CA ARG A 174 -6.01 13.70 -5.06
C ARG A 174 -5.39 14.86 -5.84
N VAL A 175 -5.65 16.08 -5.41
CA VAL A 175 -5.15 17.28 -6.11
C VAL A 175 -4.28 18.13 -5.20
N THR A 176 -3.26 18.76 -5.78
CA THR A 176 -2.46 19.77 -5.10
C THR A 176 -2.96 21.16 -5.48
N MET A 177 -3.14 22.03 -4.50
CA MET A 177 -3.52 23.43 -4.67
C MET A 177 -2.36 24.32 -4.23
N GLY A 178 -2.09 25.39 -4.98
CA GLY A 178 -1.17 26.44 -4.56
C GLY A 178 -1.85 27.43 -3.61
N GLY A 179 -1.11 27.89 -2.60
CA GLY A 179 -1.61 28.80 -1.58
C GLY A 179 -2.50 28.14 -0.52
N MET A 180 -2.71 28.86 0.58
CA MET A 180 -3.41 28.30 1.74
C MET A 180 -4.93 28.18 1.50
N PRO A 181 -5.55 27.05 1.87
CA PRO A 181 -6.99 26.87 1.78
C PRO A 181 -7.71 27.80 2.77
N HIS A 182 -8.75 28.48 2.29
CA HIS A 182 -9.64 29.32 3.11
C HIS A 182 -10.95 28.58 3.45
N PHE A 183 -10.92 27.25 3.44
CA PHE A 183 -12.03 26.36 3.69
C PHE A 183 -11.53 25.11 4.41
N GLU A 184 -12.45 24.36 4.99
CA GLU A 184 -12.15 23.14 5.74
C GLU A 184 -12.68 21.90 5.02
N ALA A 185 -12.27 20.71 5.47
CA ALA A 185 -12.87 19.46 5.03
C ALA A 185 -14.39 19.50 5.23
N GLY A 186 -15.15 18.99 4.26
CA GLY A 186 -16.61 19.12 4.14
C GLY A 186 -17.05 20.24 3.20
N ALA A 187 -16.16 21.15 2.78
CA ALA A 187 -16.52 22.21 1.85
C ALA A 187 -16.79 21.67 0.44
N LYS A 188 -17.83 22.19 -0.20
CA LYS A 188 -18.14 21.98 -1.61
C LYS A 188 -17.48 23.09 -2.43
N ILE A 189 -16.64 22.70 -3.38
CA ILE A 189 -15.87 23.62 -4.21
C ILE A 189 -16.10 23.40 -5.69
N LYS A 190 -15.96 24.47 -6.47
CA LYS A 190 -15.89 24.46 -7.93
C LYS A 190 -14.52 25.00 -8.36
N ALA A 191 -13.76 24.23 -9.14
CA ALA A 191 -12.40 24.61 -9.52
C ALA A 191 -12.02 24.00 -10.88
N ASN A 192 -11.17 24.72 -11.62
CA ASN A 192 -10.48 24.13 -12.77
C ASN A 192 -9.41 23.17 -12.27
N VAL A 193 -9.42 21.95 -12.78
CA VAL A 193 -8.50 20.89 -12.35
C VAL A 193 -7.81 20.29 -13.56
N ARG A 194 -6.52 20.01 -13.42
CA ARG A 194 -5.77 19.14 -14.32
C ARG A 194 -5.60 17.81 -13.62
N ILE A 195 -6.26 16.77 -14.13
CA ILE A 195 -6.23 15.41 -13.55
C ILE A 195 -5.61 14.46 -14.56
N LEU A 196 -4.81 13.53 -14.06
CA LEU A 196 -4.17 12.46 -14.81
C LEU A 196 -4.37 11.12 -14.10
N PRO A 197 -4.30 9.98 -14.83
CA PRO A 197 -4.28 8.66 -14.21
C PRO A 197 -3.16 8.56 -13.16
N PRO A 198 -3.38 7.87 -12.02
CA PRO A 198 -2.31 7.58 -11.08
C PRO A 198 -1.09 6.96 -11.79
N PRO A 199 0.13 7.48 -11.57
CA PRO A 199 1.32 7.00 -12.27
C PRO A 199 1.71 5.61 -11.76
N GLY A 200 2.16 4.74 -12.67
CA GLY A 200 2.74 3.45 -12.30
C GLY A 200 4.14 3.56 -11.68
N PRO A 201 4.81 2.42 -11.45
CA PRO A 201 6.16 2.39 -10.90
C PRO A 201 7.17 3.15 -11.77
N VAL A 202 8.02 3.98 -11.13
CA VAL A 202 9.07 4.75 -11.83
C VAL A 202 10.20 3.85 -12.36
N ARG A 203 10.38 2.67 -11.76
CA ARG A 203 11.37 1.66 -12.17
C ARG A 203 10.80 0.25 -11.98
N PRO A 204 11.28 -0.76 -12.74
CA PRO A 204 10.88 -2.15 -12.52
C PRO A 204 11.11 -2.59 -11.06
N GLY A 205 10.10 -3.20 -10.44
CA GLY A 205 10.11 -3.59 -9.03
C GLY A 205 10.16 -2.42 -8.03
N GLY A 206 9.99 -1.18 -8.49
CA GLY A 206 9.89 0.01 -7.65
C GLY A 206 8.54 0.13 -6.95
N TYR A 207 8.40 1.18 -6.14
CA TYR A 207 7.12 1.49 -5.50
C TYR A 207 6.05 1.83 -6.54
N ASP A 208 4.88 1.23 -6.40
CA ASP A 208 3.75 1.40 -7.32
C ASP A 208 2.73 2.38 -6.74
N PHE A 209 2.77 3.63 -7.21
CA PHE A 209 1.83 4.67 -6.79
C PHE A 209 0.41 4.42 -7.31
N ALA A 210 0.25 3.75 -8.45
CA ALA A 210 -1.05 3.43 -9.00
C ALA A 210 -1.74 2.35 -8.16
N ARG A 211 -0.99 1.37 -7.68
CA ARG A 211 -1.51 0.34 -6.75
C ARG A 211 -1.97 0.96 -5.43
N ASP A 212 -1.18 1.86 -4.84
CA ASP A 212 -1.60 2.55 -3.61
C ASP A 212 -2.86 3.40 -3.84
N ALA A 213 -2.91 4.14 -4.96
CA ALA A 213 -4.08 4.91 -5.34
C ALA A 213 -5.33 4.02 -5.53
N TYR A 214 -5.18 2.84 -6.16
CA TYR A 214 -6.26 1.86 -6.34
C TYR A 214 -6.86 1.42 -5.00
N PHE A 215 -6.04 0.98 -4.04
CA PHE A 215 -6.52 0.52 -2.74
C PHE A 215 -7.12 1.63 -1.88
N ASN A 216 -6.73 2.88 -2.14
CA ASN A 216 -7.30 4.09 -1.54
C ASN A 216 -8.52 4.64 -2.31
N LYS A 217 -8.98 3.98 -3.39
CA LYS A 217 -10.09 4.43 -4.25
C LYS A 217 -9.84 5.80 -4.91
N ILE A 218 -8.58 6.14 -5.12
CA ILE A 218 -8.14 7.37 -5.77
C ILE A 218 -8.00 7.08 -7.26
N GLY A 219 -8.97 7.55 -8.05
CA GLY A 219 -9.00 7.30 -9.49
C GLY A 219 -8.35 8.39 -10.33
N GLY A 220 -7.79 9.43 -9.70
CA GLY A 220 -7.09 10.50 -10.40
C GLY A 220 -6.19 11.30 -9.47
N VAL A 221 -5.04 11.73 -9.98
CA VAL A 221 -4.13 12.63 -9.27
C VAL A 221 -3.86 13.88 -10.11
N GLY A 222 -3.55 15.01 -9.50
CA GLY A 222 -3.35 16.24 -10.27
C GLY A 222 -3.18 17.51 -9.46
N SER A 223 -3.57 18.62 -10.06
CA SER A 223 -3.46 19.95 -9.47
C SER A 223 -4.65 20.85 -9.80
N LEU A 224 -4.99 21.75 -8.87
CA LEU A 224 -5.93 22.84 -9.14
C LEU A 224 -5.24 23.91 -9.99
N LEU A 225 -5.97 24.41 -10.98
CA LEU A 225 -5.58 25.53 -11.84
C LEU A 225 -6.27 26.79 -11.32
N GLY A 226 -5.59 27.51 -10.42
CA GLY A 226 -6.11 28.72 -9.79
C GLY A 226 -6.87 28.47 -8.48
N LYS A 227 -7.55 29.52 -7.99
CA LYS A 227 -8.25 29.48 -6.71
C LYS A 227 -9.63 28.81 -6.85
N PRO A 228 -10.00 27.88 -5.98
CA PRO A 228 -11.32 27.26 -5.99
C PRO A 228 -12.41 28.25 -5.54
N PHE A 229 -13.59 28.16 -6.15
CA PHE A 229 -14.81 28.82 -5.69
C PHE A 229 -15.49 27.95 -4.64
N ILE A 230 -15.80 28.52 -3.47
CA ILE A 230 -16.50 27.81 -2.40
C ILE A 230 -17.99 27.96 -2.63
N LEU A 231 -18.69 26.84 -2.90
CA LEU A 231 -20.13 26.82 -3.09
C LEU A 231 -20.89 26.62 -1.78
N SER A 232 -20.34 25.77 -0.89
CA SER A 232 -20.88 25.53 0.45
C SER A 232 -19.72 25.25 1.41
N LYS A 233 -19.82 25.75 2.65
CA LYS A 233 -18.79 25.52 3.68
C LYS A 233 -18.85 24.11 4.27
N ASN A 234 -20.03 23.51 4.33
CA ASN A 234 -20.23 22.18 4.87
C ASN A 234 -21.38 21.51 4.13
N GLU A 235 -21.03 20.64 3.19
CA GLU A 235 -21.97 19.79 2.46
C GLU A 235 -21.98 18.41 3.14
N THR A 236 -23.16 17.92 3.51
CA THR A 236 -23.33 16.55 4.00
C THR A 236 -23.51 15.60 2.82
N PHE A 237 -22.77 14.49 2.80
CA PHE A 237 -22.85 13.52 1.71
C PHE A 237 -23.22 12.12 2.18
N SER A 238 -22.48 11.59 3.14
CA SER A 238 -22.71 10.26 3.70
C SER A 238 -22.08 10.17 5.08
N PHE A 239 -22.71 9.43 5.99
CA PHE A 239 -22.22 9.25 7.36
C PHE A 239 -20.73 8.93 7.43
N ARG A 240 -20.24 8.00 6.59
CA ARG A 240 -18.80 7.65 6.56
C ARG A 240 -17.93 8.79 6.05
N PHE A 241 -18.37 9.48 5.00
CA PHE A 241 -17.61 10.59 4.42
C PHE A 241 -17.52 11.75 5.42
N ASP A 242 -18.66 12.14 5.98
CA ASP A 242 -18.80 13.27 6.89
C ASP A 242 -18.04 13.03 8.19
N PHE A 243 -18.02 11.78 8.68
CA PHE A 243 -17.23 11.37 9.85
C PHE A 243 -15.72 11.51 9.60
N VAL A 244 -15.22 11.06 8.44
CA VAL A 244 -13.80 11.23 8.08
C VAL A 244 -13.44 12.71 7.94
N ALA A 245 -14.30 13.51 7.28
CA ALA A 245 -14.10 14.95 7.17
C ALA A 245 -14.11 15.65 8.54
N MET A 246 -14.97 15.22 9.46
CA MET A 246 -14.99 15.73 10.84
C MET A 246 -13.69 15.45 11.59
N ILE A 247 -13.17 14.21 11.49
CA ILE A 247 -11.87 13.86 12.07
C ILE A 247 -10.75 14.72 11.46
N ASP A 248 -10.77 14.93 10.14
CA ASP A 248 -9.77 15.74 9.46
C ASP A 248 -9.79 17.20 9.94
N ARG A 249 -10.98 17.81 10.04
CA ARG A 249 -11.14 19.15 10.63
C ARG A 249 -10.57 19.21 12.03
N PHE A 250 -10.94 18.26 12.89
CA PHE A 250 -10.44 18.22 14.28
C PHE A 250 -8.92 18.12 14.34
N ARG A 251 -8.31 17.24 13.53
CA ARG A 251 -6.85 17.08 13.46
C ARG A 251 -6.16 18.36 12.98
N ASN A 252 -6.70 19.03 11.97
CA ASN A 252 -6.16 20.30 11.48
C ASN A 252 -6.29 21.42 12.51
N HIS A 253 -7.42 21.54 13.21
CA HIS A 253 -7.62 22.51 14.30
C HIS A 253 -6.64 22.27 15.45
N LEU A 254 -6.45 21.01 15.87
CA LEU A 254 -5.50 20.66 16.91
C LEU A 254 -4.06 20.93 16.48
N ALA A 255 -3.69 20.59 15.23
CA ALA A 255 -2.37 20.84 14.69
C ALA A 255 -2.04 22.34 14.68
N ASN A 256 -2.97 23.17 14.20
CA ASN A 256 -2.81 24.62 14.19
C ASN A 256 -2.69 25.19 15.60
N ARG A 257 -3.51 24.70 16.55
CA ARG A 257 -3.43 25.13 17.94
C ARG A 257 -2.07 24.83 18.57
N ILE A 258 -1.54 23.62 18.38
CA ILE A 258 -0.23 23.21 18.91
C ILE A 258 0.88 24.03 18.26
N ALA A 259 0.86 24.16 16.93
CA ALA A 259 1.86 24.91 16.19
C ALA A 259 1.90 26.38 16.63
N ASN A 260 0.73 27.01 16.83
CA ASN A 260 0.63 28.40 17.28
C ASN A 260 1.03 28.59 18.75
N ALA A 261 0.73 27.62 19.62
CA ALA A 261 1.07 27.71 21.04
C ALA A 261 2.57 27.61 21.31
N ILE A 262 3.28 26.78 20.55
CA ILE A 262 4.74 26.58 20.70
C ILE A 262 5.51 27.57 19.82
N GLY A 263 5.04 27.83 18.60
CA GLY A 263 5.69 28.69 17.63
C GLY A 263 6.83 28.00 16.85
N GLY A 264 7.11 28.55 15.66
CA GLY A 264 8.20 28.13 14.79
C GLY A 264 8.13 26.67 14.33
N GLN A 265 9.28 26.13 13.91
CA GLN A 265 9.38 24.74 13.43
C GLN A 265 9.28 23.71 14.58
N ALA A 266 9.65 24.08 15.81
CA ALA A 266 9.43 23.23 16.98
C ALA A 266 7.93 22.94 17.20
N GLY A 267 7.08 23.96 17.02
CA GLY A 267 5.63 23.79 17.05
C GLY A 267 5.10 22.93 15.90
N ALA A 268 5.63 23.12 14.67
CA ALA A 268 5.26 22.32 13.51
C ALA A 268 5.60 20.83 13.68
N VAL A 269 6.81 20.52 14.19
CA VAL A 269 7.23 19.14 14.49
C VAL A 269 6.38 18.55 15.61
N SER A 270 6.14 19.30 16.69
CA SER A 270 5.29 18.83 17.80
C SER A 270 3.85 18.55 17.36
N ALA A 271 3.28 19.44 16.56
CA ALA A 271 1.95 19.26 15.97
C ALA A 271 1.91 17.99 15.10
N ALA A 272 2.95 17.75 14.30
CA ALA A 272 3.05 16.55 13.46
C ALA A 272 3.16 15.26 14.28
N LEU A 273 3.92 15.26 15.38
CA LEU A 273 4.07 14.08 16.25
C LEU A 273 2.75 13.71 16.97
N ILE A 274 1.95 14.71 17.34
CA ILE A 274 0.70 14.51 18.11
C ILE A 274 -0.48 14.21 17.17
N THR A 275 -0.57 14.90 16.03
CA THR A 275 -1.76 14.85 15.16
C THR A 275 -1.54 14.06 13.87
N GLY A 276 -0.29 13.70 13.57
CA GLY A 276 0.12 13.12 12.28
C GLY A 276 0.10 14.11 11.11
N LYS A 277 -0.18 15.41 11.33
CA LYS A 277 -0.22 16.43 10.28
C LYS A 277 1.17 17.04 10.07
N ARG A 278 1.87 16.55 9.06
CA ARG A 278 3.27 16.94 8.73
C ARG A 278 3.38 18.22 7.89
N GLY A 279 2.25 18.78 7.50
CA GLY A 279 2.15 19.85 6.50
C GLY A 279 2.90 21.14 6.79
N MET A 280 3.17 21.43 8.06
CA MET A 280 3.81 22.68 8.48
C MET A 280 5.34 22.56 8.65
N ILE A 281 5.90 21.36 8.52
CA ILE A 281 7.35 21.15 8.65
C ILE A 281 8.03 21.64 7.37
N SER A 282 9.00 22.53 7.50
CA SER A 282 9.79 23.03 6.36
C SER A 282 10.71 21.95 5.80
N GLU A 283 11.10 22.08 4.53
CA GLU A 283 12.03 21.11 3.94
C GLU A 283 13.43 21.21 4.56
N GLU A 284 13.84 22.41 4.97
CA GLU A 284 15.07 22.62 5.75
C GLU A 284 15.03 21.82 7.06
N THR A 285 13.93 21.89 7.81
CA THR A 285 13.76 21.11 9.05
C THR A 285 13.74 19.61 8.77
N ASN A 286 13.10 19.17 7.67
CA ASN A 286 13.14 17.77 7.26
C ASN A 286 14.58 17.31 6.99
N GLU A 287 15.40 18.15 6.36
CA GLU A 287 16.80 17.85 6.07
C GLU A 287 17.64 17.78 7.34
N ASP A 288 17.48 18.73 8.27
CA ASP A 288 18.14 18.71 9.58
C ASP A 288 17.84 17.41 10.34
N LEU A 289 16.58 16.97 10.33
CA LEU A 289 16.17 15.71 10.95
C LEU A 289 16.80 14.49 10.25
N ARG A 290 16.99 14.53 8.93
CA ARG A 290 17.67 13.45 8.17
C ARG A 290 19.15 13.40 8.52
N LEU A 291 19.82 14.55 8.54
CA LEU A 291 21.23 14.68 8.91
C LEU A 291 21.49 14.24 10.35
N ALA A 292 20.57 14.54 11.27
CA ALA A 292 20.63 14.08 12.65
C ALA A 292 20.21 12.60 12.83
N GLY A 293 19.80 11.90 11.77
CA GLY A 293 19.40 10.49 11.82
C GLY A 293 18.04 10.23 12.49
N ILE A 294 17.28 11.27 12.85
CA ILE A 294 16.02 11.18 13.61
C ILE A 294 14.77 11.42 12.75
N TYR A 295 14.92 11.59 11.44
CA TYR A 295 13.79 11.74 10.51
C TYR A 295 12.78 10.59 10.61
N HIS A 296 13.23 9.39 10.99
CA HIS A 296 12.38 8.23 11.20
C HIS A 296 11.32 8.45 12.31
N VAL A 297 11.56 9.33 13.29
CA VAL A 297 10.61 9.62 14.38
C VAL A 297 9.37 10.35 13.86
N VAL A 298 9.57 11.41 13.07
CA VAL A 298 8.48 12.19 12.41
C VAL A 298 7.76 11.36 11.35
N SER A 299 8.48 10.37 10.85
CA SER A 299 8.03 9.40 9.87
C SER A 299 7.10 8.36 10.53
N ILE A 300 7.49 7.75 11.66
CA ILE A 300 6.72 6.72 12.36
C ILE A 300 5.50 7.31 13.11
N SER A 301 5.60 8.57 13.58
CA SER A 301 4.55 9.22 14.37
C SER A 301 3.23 9.47 13.62
N GLY A 302 3.19 9.26 12.31
CA GLY A 302 1.96 9.27 11.53
C GLY A 302 2.00 8.17 10.49
N LEU A 303 1.64 6.93 10.88
CA LEU A 303 1.33 5.76 10.03
C LEU A 303 1.54 6.02 8.51
N HIS A 304 2.76 5.75 8.06
CA HIS A 304 3.29 6.10 6.74
C HIS A 304 2.48 5.60 5.54
N MET A 305 1.86 6.53 4.80
CA MET A 305 2.22 6.95 3.42
C MET A 305 1.06 7.80 2.87
N VAL A 306 1.36 9.00 2.36
CA VAL A 306 0.43 9.77 1.51
C VAL A 306 0.96 9.85 0.09
#